data_AF-V5I9U8-F1
#
_entry.id   AF-V5I9U8-F1
#
_cell.length_a   1.000
_cell.length_b   1.000
_cell.length_c   1.000
_cell.angle_alpha   90.00
_cell.angle_beta   90.00
_cell.angle_gamma   90.00
#
_symmetry.space_group_name_H-M   'P 1'
#
loop_
_entity.id
_entity.type
_entity.pdbx_description
1 polymer ?
#
loop_
_entity_poly.entity_id
_entity_poly.type
_entity_poly.pdbx_seq_one_letter_code
_entity_poly.pdbx_strand_id
1 'polypeptide(L)'
;KGALIKAFAEVIKELWSEDSSDRVVVNTVSLKSQIQRFAPRFMGYAQQDAQEFLRYLLEGLHEDVNRVTEKPKPILTEIDEKLSDHEKAQESWQRYLRMDNSKIVDHFVGQLKSTLKCTYCGHCSVTFDPFWDLSLPIPQRTGQLRLSQCLDSFTREETLDGDEKPDLAASPKLNRNAVSPSNSIPSSLNSLSRRSSDRDSHRARDILDDDSGGERNTIRPFNSTKVLGLNGLKNIGNTCFMNSVIQCLSNTRWLLEYLRKDSYIRDINTTISGMKGAL
;
A
#
# COMPACT_ATOMS: atom_id res chain seq x y z
N LYS A 1 -18.80 -14.27 -1.96
CA LYS A 1 -18.64 -13.03 -1.17
C LYS A 1 -17.69 -13.31 -0.02
N GLY A 2 -16.77 -12.40 0.29
CA GLY A 2 -15.67 -12.71 1.19
C GLY A 2 -14.68 -13.70 0.58
N ALA A 3 -14.65 -13.86 -0.74
CA ALA A 3 -13.94 -14.99 -1.35
C ALA A 3 -12.43 -14.83 -1.24
N LEU A 4 -11.93 -13.60 -1.36
CA LEU A 4 -10.52 -13.30 -1.24
C LEU A 4 -10.08 -13.41 0.22
N ILE A 5 -10.82 -12.81 1.17
CA ILE A 5 -10.47 -12.91 2.59
C ILE A 5 -10.55 -14.34 3.13
N LYS A 6 -11.51 -15.16 2.67
CA LYS A 6 -11.57 -16.59 3.00
C LYS A 6 -10.34 -17.33 2.47
N ALA A 7 -10.00 -17.15 1.19
CA ALA A 7 -8.83 -17.80 0.61
C ALA A 7 -7.52 -17.36 1.31
N PHE A 8 -7.43 -16.09 1.71
CA PHE A 8 -6.30 -15.58 2.48
C PHE A 8 -6.27 -16.19 3.90
N ALA A 9 -7.42 -16.28 4.58
CA ALA A 9 -7.51 -16.87 5.91
C ALA A 9 -7.04 -18.33 5.92
N GLU A 10 -7.43 -19.14 4.93
CA GLU A 10 -6.99 -20.53 4.81
C GLU A 10 -5.47 -20.63 4.64
N VAL A 11 -4.87 -19.81 3.77
CA VAL A 11 -3.40 -19.76 3.63
C VAL A 11 -2.72 -19.39 4.96
N ILE A 12 -3.25 -18.41 5.69
CA ILE A 12 -2.68 -18.00 6.99
C ILE A 12 -2.82 -19.09 8.04
N LYS A 13 -3.95 -19.82 8.10
CA LYS A 13 -4.14 -20.95 9.01
C LYS A 13 -3.18 -22.09 8.71
N GLU A 14 -3.01 -22.45 7.43
CA GLU A 14 -2.05 -23.49 7.01
C GLU A 14 -0.60 -23.09 7.31
N LEU A 15 -0.25 -21.82 7.11
CA LEU A 15 1.09 -21.29 7.36
C LEU A 15 1.49 -21.37 8.83
N TRP A 16 0.52 -21.20 9.73
CA TRP A 16 0.69 -21.19 11.19
C TRP A 16 0.10 -22.43 11.88
N SER A 17 -0.09 -23.54 11.14
CA SER A 17 -0.58 -24.80 11.68
C SER A 17 0.52 -25.52 12.48
N GLU A 18 0.16 -26.05 13.65
CA GLU A 18 1.09 -26.76 14.53
C GLU A 18 1.20 -28.26 14.23
N ASP A 19 0.29 -28.80 13.40
CA ASP A 19 -0.04 -30.22 13.35
C ASP A 19 0.79 -31.06 12.36
N SER A 20 1.96 -30.56 11.96
CA SER A 20 2.74 -31.20 10.89
C SER A 20 4.00 -31.86 11.45
N SER A 21 3.94 -33.19 11.62
CA SER A 21 5.11 -34.03 11.90
C SER A 21 6.14 -33.98 10.75
N ASP A 22 5.74 -33.43 9.60
CA ASP A 22 6.56 -33.15 8.42
C ASP A 22 6.31 -31.70 7.98
N ARG A 23 7.33 -30.95 7.55
CA ARG A 23 7.14 -29.54 7.16
C ARG A 23 6.29 -29.45 5.90
N VAL A 24 5.05 -28.99 6.02
CA VAL A 24 4.13 -28.87 4.88
C VAL A 24 4.45 -27.61 4.07
N VAL A 25 4.45 -27.74 2.76
CA VAL A 25 4.56 -26.59 1.85
C VAL A 25 3.14 -26.13 1.49
N VAL A 26 2.77 -24.94 1.98
CA VAL A 26 1.46 -24.32 1.81
C VAL A 26 1.25 -23.86 0.36
N ASN A 27 0.10 -24.16 -0.21
CA ASN A 27 -0.22 -23.84 -1.59
C ASN A 27 -1.08 -22.56 -1.68
N THR A 28 -0.64 -21.60 -2.52
CA THR A 28 -1.32 -20.31 -2.70
C THR A 28 -2.21 -20.23 -3.94
N VAL A 29 -2.46 -21.33 -4.67
CA VAL A 29 -3.27 -21.35 -5.90
C VAL A 29 -4.66 -20.75 -5.69
N SER A 30 -5.36 -21.11 -4.60
CA SER A 30 -6.71 -20.60 -4.32
C SER A 30 -6.71 -19.09 -4.14
N LEU A 31 -5.79 -18.58 -3.31
CA LEU A 31 -5.59 -17.15 -3.08
C LEU A 31 -5.22 -16.41 -4.38
N LYS A 32 -4.28 -16.97 -5.15
CA LYS A 32 -3.86 -16.42 -6.45
C LYS A 32 -5.03 -16.32 -7.43
N SER A 33 -5.92 -17.32 -7.45
CA SER A 33 -7.11 -17.29 -8.28
C SER A 33 -8.07 -16.15 -7.87
N GLN A 34 -8.29 -15.96 -6.56
CA GLN A 34 -9.17 -14.89 -6.08
C GLN A 34 -8.59 -13.50 -6.35
N ILE A 35 -7.30 -13.27 -6.09
CA ILE A 35 -6.68 -11.96 -6.32
C ILE A 35 -6.64 -11.62 -7.81
N GLN A 36 -6.47 -12.59 -8.70
CA GLN A 36 -6.53 -12.36 -10.15
C GLN A 36 -7.93 -12.00 -10.65
N ARG A 37 -8.99 -12.46 -9.98
CA ARG A 37 -10.36 -12.05 -10.27
C ARG A 37 -10.63 -10.63 -9.79
N PHE A 38 -10.07 -10.25 -8.65
CA PHE A 38 -10.18 -8.90 -8.09
C PHE A 38 -9.34 -7.88 -8.88
N ALA A 39 -8.10 -8.23 -9.20
CA ALA A 39 -7.13 -7.41 -9.90
C ALA A 39 -6.52 -8.17 -11.09
N PRO A 40 -7.17 -8.12 -12.28
CA PRO A 40 -6.75 -8.87 -13.48
C PRO A 40 -5.31 -8.63 -13.95
N ARG A 41 -4.69 -7.52 -13.55
CA ARG A 41 -3.28 -7.24 -13.86
C ARG A 41 -2.29 -8.29 -13.35
N PHE A 42 -2.65 -9.02 -12.29
CA PHE A 42 -1.83 -10.11 -11.75
C PHE A 42 -2.10 -11.45 -12.46
N MET A 43 -2.88 -11.46 -13.55
CA MET A 43 -3.13 -12.66 -14.35
C MET A 43 -1.82 -13.21 -14.94
N GLY A 44 -1.76 -14.54 -15.12
CA GLY A 44 -0.54 -15.21 -15.57
C GLY A 44 0.51 -15.39 -14.47
N TYR A 45 1.78 -15.43 -14.87
CA TYR A 45 2.94 -15.76 -14.02
C TYR A 45 4.15 -14.86 -14.31
N ALA A 46 3.91 -13.62 -14.74
CA ALA A 46 4.96 -12.62 -14.88
C ALA A 46 5.43 -12.14 -13.50
N GLN A 47 6.67 -11.64 -13.41
CA GLN A 47 7.13 -10.92 -12.22
C GLN A 47 6.35 -9.60 -12.08
N GLN A 48 6.14 -9.18 -10.83
CA GLN A 48 5.32 -8.01 -10.47
C GLN A 48 5.96 -7.28 -9.28
N ASP A 49 5.57 -6.04 -9.08
CA ASP A 49 5.96 -5.27 -7.91
C ASP A 49 5.22 -5.79 -6.65
N ALA A 50 5.98 -6.07 -5.59
CA ALA A 50 5.43 -6.57 -4.34
C ALA A 50 4.63 -5.51 -3.56
N GLN A 51 5.05 -4.24 -3.61
CA GLN A 51 4.33 -3.15 -2.98
C GLN A 51 2.99 -2.90 -3.69
N GLU A 52 2.99 -3.02 -5.02
CA GLU A 52 1.74 -2.95 -5.77
C GLU A 52 0.80 -4.12 -5.42
N PHE A 53 1.33 -5.34 -5.34
CA PHE A 53 0.54 -6.50 -4.90
C PHE A 53 -0.02 -6.35 -3.48
N LEU A 54 0.78 -5.82 -2.54
CA LEU A 54 0.35 -5.53 -1.18
C LEU A 54 -0.87 -4.61 -1.16
N ARG A 55 -0.83 -3.52 -1.93
CA ARG A 55 -1.94 -2.56 -1.99
C ARG A 55 -3.23 -3.21 -2.49
N TYR A 56 -3.18 -3.93 -3.61
CA TYR A 56 -4.37 -4.63 -4.12
C TYR A 56 -4.88 -5.74 -3.20
N LEU A 57 -3.98 -6.44 -2.50
CA LEU A 57 -4.40 -7.44 -1.53
C LEU A 57 -5.12 -6.78 -0.36
N LEU A 58 -4.57 -5.72 0.24
CA LEU A 58 -5.22 -4.99 1.33
C LEU A 58 -6.55 -4.37 0.90
N GLU A 59 -6.63 -3.79 -0.31
CA GLU A 59 -7.86 -3.26 -0.88
C GLU A 59 -8.91 -4.35 -1.08
N GLY A 60 -8.53 -5.50 -1.63
CA GLY A 60 -9.46 -6.61 -1.83
C GLY A 60 -9.94 -7.24 -0.51
N LEU A 61 -9.06 -7.34 0.49
CA LEU A 61 -9.44 -7.76 1.84
C LEU A 61 -10.39 -6.75 2.48
N HIS A 62 -10.14 -5.45 2.29
CA HIS A 62 -11.00 -4.37 2.75
C HIS A 62 -12.39 -4.46 2.13
N GLU A 63 -12.49 -4.57 0.81
CA GLU A 63 -13.77 -4.63 0.08
C GLU A 63 -14.63 -5.83 0.51
N ASP A 64 -13.99 -6.98 0.78
CA ASP A 64 -14.69 -8.17 1.27
C ASP A 64 -15.34 -7.97 2.67
N VAL A 65 -14.84 -7.03 3.49
CA VAL A 65 -15.32 -6.73 4.85
C VAL A 65 -15.67 -5.24 5.07
N ASN A 66 -15.96 -4.52 3.99
CA ASN A 66 -16.37 -3.12 4.06
C ASN A 66 -17.78 -3.03 4.64
N ARG A 67 -17.93 -2.24 5.72
CA ARG A 67 -19.20 -1.95 6.39
C ARG A 67 -20.11 -1.10 5.50
N VAL A 68 -19.53 -0.35 4.55
CA VAL A 68 -20.26 0.41 3.54
C VAL A 68 -20.63 -0.54 2.39
N THR A 69 -21.93 -0.82 2.26
CA THR A 69 -22.45 -1.79 1.28
C THR A 69 -22.85 -1.14 -0.05
N GLU A 70 -23.25 0.13 0.02
CA GLU A 70 -23.59 0.98 -1.11
C GLU A 70 -22.80 2.28 -0.98
N LYS A 71 -21.86 2.50 -1.91
CA LYS A 71 -20.99 3.69 -1.87
C LYS A 71 -21.83 4.94 -2.21
N PRO A 72 -21.95 5.92 -1.31
CA PRO A 72 -22.74 7.12 -1.56
C PRO A 72 -22.11 7.99 -2.66
N LYS A 73 -22.86 9.00 -3.13
CA LYS A 73 -22.31 9.98 -4.06
C LYS A 73 -21.09 10.69 -3.44
N PRO A 74 -20.00 10.89 -4.21
CA PRO A 74 -18.85 11.65 -3.76
C PRO A 74 -19.25 13.08 -3.37
N ILE A 75 -18.68 13.59 -2.28
CA ILE A 75 -18.81 14.98 -1.88
C ILE A 75 -17.71 15.76 -2.60
N LEU A 76 -18.09 16.63 -3.53
CA LEU A 76 -17.15 17.41 -4.34
C LEU A 76 -16.93 18.84 -3.81
N THR A 77 -17.66 19.23 -2.76
CA THR A 77 -17.51 20.55 -2.14
C THR A 77 -16.21 20.61 -1.35
N GLU A 78 -15.49 21.72 -1.44
CA GLU A 78 -14.30 21.96 -0.62
C GLU A 78 -14.66 22.03 0.88
N ILE A 79 -13.68 21.72 1.72
CA ILE A 79 -13.81 21.90 3.18
C ILE A 79 -13.57 23.38 3.48
N ASP A 80 -14.40 23.99 4.34
CA ASP A 80 -14.30 25.42 4.66
C ASP A 80 -12.89 25.78 5.16
N GLU A 81 -12.26 26.74 4.49
CA GLU A 81 -10.91 27.22 4.79
C GLU A 81 -10.79 27.84 6.20
N LYS A 82 -11.90 28.30 6.78
CA LYS A 82 -11.94 28.93 8.11
C LYS A 82 -11.81 27.93 9.25
N LEU A 83 -12.03 26.64 8.98
CA LEU A 83 -11.89 25.59 9.99
C LEU A 83 -10.44 25.42 10.40
N SER A 84 -10.23 25.01 11.65
CA SER A 84 -8.90 24.62 12.13
C SER A 84 -8.41 23.35 11.40
N ASP A 85 -7.09 23.13 11.41
CA ASP A 85 -6.49 21.92 10.82
C ASP A 85 -7.08 20.64 11.42
N HIS A 86 -7.36 20.63 12.71
CA HIS A 86 -7.97 19.49 13.39
C HIS A 86 -9.39 19.22 12.87
N GLU A 87 -10.23 20.24 12.73
CA GLU A 87 -11.59 20.10 12.20
C GLU A 87 -11.57 19.68 10.72
N LYS A 88 -10.65 20.22 9.91
CA LYS A 88 -10.45 19.81 8.52
C LYS A 88 -10.02 18.35 8.39
N ALA A 89 -9.10 17.91 9.25
CA ALA A 89 -8.65 16.52 9.31
C ALA A 89 -9.81 15.58 9.64
N GLN A 90 -10.60 15.93 10.67
CA GLN A 90 -11.78 15.16 11.08
C GLN A 90 -12.84 15.09 9.98
N GLU A 91 -13.17 16.21 9.34
CA GLU A 91 -14.13 16.26 8.23
C GLU A 91 -13.65 15.41 7.05
N SER A 92 -12.38 15.55 6.63
CA SER A 92 -11.80 14.73 5.55
C SER A 92 -11.85 13.23 5.89
N TRP A 93 -11.52 12.87 7.14
CA TRP A 93 -11.56 11.49 7.59
C TRP A 93 -12.98 10.92 7.61
N GLN A 94 -13.97 11.71 8.07
CA GLN A 94 -15.37 11.31 8.03
C GLN A 94 -15.85 11.12 6.59
N ARG A 95 -15.45 11.98 5.66
CA ARG A 95 -15.75 11.82 4.23
C ARG A 95 -15.17 10.54 3.65
N TYR A 96 -13.93 10.19 4.01
CA TYR A 96 -13.28 8.94 3.63
C TYR A 96 -14.07 7.72 4.16
N LEU A 97 -14.40 7.71 5.45
CA LEU A 97 -15.15 6.62 6.10
C LEU A 97 -16.60 6.44 5.58
N ARG A 98 -17.15 7.39 4.82
CA ARG A 98 -18.44 7.19 4.11
C ARG A 98 -18.32 6.20 2.96
N MET A 99 -17.11 5.99 2.44
CA MET A 99 -16.84 5.11 1.30
C MET A 99 -16.15 3.83 1.75
N ASP A 100 -15.15 3.96 2.62
CA ASP A 100 -14.21 2.90 2.95
C ASP A 100 -14.12 2.77 4.48
N ASN A 101 -14.88 1.85 5.05
CA ASN A 101 -14.97 1.66 6.51
C ASN A 101 -14.96 0.18 6.86
N SER A 102 -13.82 -0.33 7.33
CA SER A 102 -13.68 -1.75 7.66
C SER A 102 -12.67 -1.96 8.77
N LYS A 103 -12.61 -3.18 9.30
CA LYS A 103 -11.57 -3.60 10.23
C LYS A 103 -10.14 -3.46 9.66
N ILE A 104 -9.98 -3.63 8.35
CA ILE A 104 -8.69 -3.43 7.67
C ILE A 104 -8.30 -1.94 7.69
N VAL A 105 -9.26 -1.06 7.39
CA VAL A 105 -9.08 0.41 7.44
C VAL A 105 -8.65 0.85 8.83
N ASP A 106 -9.31 0.30 9.87
CA ASP A 106 -9.02 0.62 11.28
C ASP A 106 -7.53 0.39 11.67
N HIS A 107 -6.79 -0.45 10.93
CA HIS A 107 -5.43 -0.89 11.29
C HIS A 107 -4.34 -0.48 10.30
N PHE A 108 -4.68 -0.34 9.02
CA PHE A 108 -3.70 -0.08 7.97
C PHE A 108 -3.77 1.35 7.41
N VAL A 109 -4.85 2.09 7.66
CA VAL A 109 -5.02 3.41 7.07
C VAL A 109 -4.68 4.50 8.08
N GLY A 110 -3.79 5.41 7.68
CA GLY A 110 -3.51 6.66 8.36
C GLY A 110 -3.99 7.87 7.53
N GLN A 111 -3.70 9.08 8.02
CA GLN A 111 -4.01 10.32 7.33
C GLN A 111 -2.77 11.23 7.31
N LEU A 112 -2.40 11.72 6.13
CA LEU A 112 -1.34 12.73 5.94
C LEU A 112 -1.96 14.13 5.88
N LYS A 113 -1.22 15.12 6.36
CA LYS A 113 -1.51 16.53 6.13
C LYS A 113 -0.55 17.04 5.05
N SER A 114 -1.09 17.50 3.94
CA SER A 114 -0.34 18.13 2.86
C SER A 114 -0.54 19.64 2.93
N THR A 115 0.54 20.42 2.91
CA THR A 115 0.48 21.88 2.95
C THR A 115 1.16 22.45 1.72
N LEU A 116 0.41 23.16 0.88
CA LEU A 116 0.91 23.87 -0.29
C LEU A 116 0.95 25.36 0.01
N LYS A 117 2.15 25.93 0.07
CA LYS A 117 2.37 27.36 0.30
C LYS A 117 2.78 28.05 -0.99
N CYS A 118 2.00 29.03 -1.42
CA CYS A 118 2.36 29.88 -2.55
C CYS A 118 3.51 30.81 -2.18
N THR A 119 4.61 30.75 -2.92
CA THR A 119 5.80 31.60 -2.70
C THR A 119 5.61 33.06 -3.11
N TYR A 120 4.56 33.38 -3.89
CA TYR A 120 4.25 34.74 -4.33
C TYR A 120 3.32 35.48 -3.37
N CYS A 121 2.17 34.90 -3.02
CA CYS A 121 1.16 35.54 -2.18
C CYS A 121 1.17 35.07 -0.72
N GLY A 122 1.94 34.02 -0.40
CA GLY A 122 2.02 33.46 0.95
C GLY A 122 0.79 32.64 1.37
N HIS A 123 -0.24 32.52 0.53
CA HIS A 123 -1.42 31.70 0.82
C HIS A 123 -1.02 30.23 0.99
N CYS A 124 -1.57 29.59 2.03
CA CYS A 124 -1.37 28.18 2.34
C CYS A 124 -2.69 27.44 2.15
N SER A 125 -2.69 26.43 1.27
CA SER A 125 -3.75 25.44 1.17
C SER A 125 -3.35 24.18 1.92
N VAL A 126 -4.28 23.58 2.65
CA VAL A 126 -4.06 22.37 3.46
C VAL A 126 -5.07 21.31 3.06
N THR A 127 -4.58 20.12 2.70
CA THR A 127 -5.40 18.94 2.43
C THR A 127 -5.04 17.81 3.38
N PHE A 128 -5.96 16.87 3.57
CA PHE A 128 -5.77 15.70 4.42
C PHE A 128 -6.12 14.44 3.66
N ASP A 129 -5.14 13.58 3.45
CA ASP A 129 -5.23 12.46 2.50
C ASP A 129 -5.03 11.12 3.22
N PRO A 130 -5.92 10.13 3.04
CA PRO A 130 -5.74 8.81 3.62
C PRO A 130 -4.60 8.07 2.91
N PHE A 131 -3.82 7.29 3.67
CA PHE A 131 -2.75 6.46 3.11
C PHE A 131 -2.75 5.07 3.74
N TRP A 132 -2.41 4.05 2.94
CA TRP A 132 -2.32 2.64 3.35
C TRP A 132 -0.89 2.19 3.63
N ASP A 133 0.06 2.89 3.03
CA ASP A 133 1.50 2.67 3.11
C ASP A 133 2.25 3.98 2.84
N LEU A 134 3.53 4.02 3.22
CA LEU A 134 4.42 5.15 2.95
C LEU A 134 5.58 4.68 2.08
N SER A 135 5.65 5.20 0.86
CA SER A 135 6.78 5.01 -0.04
C SER A 135 7.86 6.03 0.28
N LEU A 136 8.84 5.63 1.09
CA LEU A 136 9.88 6.55 1.57
C LEU A 136 11.03 6.68 0.55
N PRO A 137 11.43 7.91 0.17
CA PRO A 137 12.59 8.11 -0.67
C PRO A 137 13.85 7.68 0.08
N ILE A 138 14.81 7.10 -0.65
CA ILE A 138 16.13 6.73 -0.12
C ILE A 138 17.08 7.90 -0.38
N PRO A 139 17.54 8.62 0.66
CA PRO A 139 18.47 9.73 0.48
C PRO A 139 19.79 9.25 -0.14
N GLN A 140 20.25 9.95 -1.17
CA GLN A 140 21.54 9.65 -1.81
C GLN A 140 22.70 10.03 -0.86
N ARG A 141 23.15 9.07 -0.05
CA ARG A 141 24.31 9.22 0.85
C ARG A 141 25.14 7.94 0.88
N THR A 142 26.45 8.11 1.04
CA THR A 142 27.38 7.03 1.32
C THR A 142 27.37 6.73 2.82
N GLY A 143 27.14 5.47 3.21
CA GLY A 143 27.21 5.01 4.60
C GLY A 143 25.92 4.38 5.13
N GLN A 144 25.89 4.15 6.45
CA GLN A 144 24.75 3.51 7.10
C GLN A 144 23.53 4.44 7.13
N LEU A 145 22.43 4.00 6.53
CA LEU A 145 21.16 4.72 6.49
C LEU A 145 20.22 4.20 7.59
N ARG A 146 19.53 5.11 8.28
CA ARG A 146 18.47 4.80 9.25
C ARG A 146 17.11 5.10 8.67
N LEU A 147 16.09 4.32 9.05
CA LEU A 147 14.70 4.54 8.63
C LEU A 147 14.19 5.96 8.99
N SER A 148 14.60 6.50 10.13
CA SER A 148 14.26 7.86 10.53
C SER A 148 14.69 8.90 9.49
N GLN A 149 15.81 8.70 8.81
CA GLN A 149 16.29 9.64 7.79
C GLN A 149 15.45 9.58 6.51
N CYS A 150 14.89 8.41 6.18
CA CYS A 150 13.95 8.29 5.06
C CYS A 150 12.61 8.97 5.40
N LEU A 151 12.16 8.84 6.65
CA LEU A 151 10.97 9.55 7.16
C LEU A 151 11.18 11.07 7.15
N ASP A 152 12.32 11.54 7.65
CA ASP A 152 12.67 12.96 7.63
C ASP A 152 12.70 13.50 6.19
N SER A 153 13.24 12.71 5.25
CA SER A 153 13.25 13.07 3.83
C SER A 153 11.86 13.08 3.20
N PHE A 154 10.96 12.19 3.63
CA PHE A 154 9.57 12.14 3.16
C PHE A 154 8.76 13.35 3.62
N THR A 155 8.98 13.84 4.84
CA THR A 155 8.25 14.99 5.41
C THR A 155 8.92 16.34 5.14
N ARG A 156 10.02 16.37 4.40
CA ARG A 156 10.78 17.59 4.15
C ARG A 156 10.03 18.49 3.17
N GLU A 157 10.04 19.80 3.43
CA GLU A 157 9.54 20.79 2.48
C GLU A 157 10.33 20.71 1.16
N GLU A 158 9.61 20.67 0.05
CA GLU A 158 10.15 20.73 -1.30
C GLU A 158 9.56 21.90 -2.07
N THR A 159 10.37 22.51 -2.94
CA THR A 159 9.90 23.59 -3.82
C THR A 159 9.43 22.97 -5.12
N LEU A 160 8.15 23.16 -5.44
CA LEU A 160 7.55 22.71 -6.70
C LEU A 160 7.69 23.83 -7.74
N ASP A 161 8.59 23.66 -8.71
CA ASP A 161 8.85 24.60 -9.80
C ASP A 161 8.81 23.93 -11.19
N GLY A 162 8.94 24.73 -12.25
CA GLY A 162 8.90 24.23 -13.63
C GLY A 162 7.60 23.49 -13.95
N ASP A 163 7.74 22.24 -14.41
CA ASP A 163 6.65 21.36 -14.83
C ASP A 163 5.83 20.80 -13.64
N GLU A 164 6.36 20.89 -12.41
CA GLU A 164 5.70 20.40 -11.18
C GLU A 164 4.84 21.50 -10.50
N LYS A 165 4.76 22.69 -11.10
CA LYS A 165 4.03 23.83 -10.53
C LYS A 165 2.52 23.55 -10.50
N PRO A 166 1.85 23.63 -9.33
CA PRO A 166 0.41 23.43 -9.26
C PRO A 166 -0.37 24.50 -10.03
N ASP A 167 -1.50 24.12 -10.63
CA ASP A 167 -2.47 25.06 -11.18
C ASP A 167 -3.05 25.93 -10.06
N LEU A 168 -2.59 27.19 -9.97
CA LEU A 168 -2.95 28.15 -8.91
C LEU A 168 -4.39 28.69 -9.02
N ALA A 169 -5.34 27.92 -9.54
CA ALA A 169 -6.73 28.33 -9.72
C ALA A 169 -7.45 28.73 -8.40
N ALA A 170 -6.87 28.41 -7.24
CA ALA A 170 -7.38 28.74 -5.91
C ALA A 170 -6.69 29.95 -5.23
N SER A 171 -5.86 30.74 -5.92
CA SER A 171 -5.51 32.05 -5.38
C SER A 171 -6.77 32.93 -5.38
N PRO A 172 -7.17 33.59 -4.27
CA PRO A 172 -8.24 34.57 -4.30
C PRO A 172 -7.84 35.66 -5.29
N LYS A 173 -8.43 35.63 -6.48
CA LYS A 173 -8.13 36.57 -7.56
C LYS A 173 -8.40 37.98 -7.04
N LEU A 174 -7.34 38.74 -6.77
CA LEU A 174 -7.45 40.19 -6.72
C LEU A 174 -7.89 40.62 -8.12
N ASN A 175 -9.12 41.10 -8.17
CA ASN A 175 -9.81 41.63 -9.33
C ASN A 175 -8.91 42.48 -10.24
N ARG A 176 -8.65 42.03 -11.47
CA ARG A 176 -8.48 42.91 -12.64
C ARG A 176 -9.06 42.25 -13.89
N ASN A 177 -10.11 42.89 -14.40
CA ASN A 177 -10.67 42.75 -15.74
C ASN A 177 -9.58 42.70 -16.83
N ALA A 178 -9.68 41.75 -17.76
CA ALA A 178 -9.73 42.01 -19.21
C ALA A 178 -9.51 40.72 -20.04
N VAL A 179 -10.56 40.39 -20.81
CA VAL A 179 -10.53 39.87 -22.19
C VAL A 179 -10.01 38.43 -22.42
N SER A 180 -10.97 37.53 -22.63
CA SER A 180 -10.84 36.32 -23.46
C SER A 180 -10.67 36.69 -24.95
N PRO A 181 -10.15 35.80 -25.81
CA PRO A 181 -11.12 34.93 -26.49
C PRO A 181 -10.65 33.48 -26.80
N SER A 182 -11.63 32.58 -26.64
CA SER A 182 -12.09 31.49 -27.53
C SER A 182 -11.20 30.30 -27.94
N ASN A 183 -11.84 29.12 -27.79
CA ASN A 183 -11.72 27.86 -28.56
C ASN A 183 -10.48 27.00 -28.27
N SER A 184 -10.51 25.67 -28.12
CA SER A 184 -11.48 24.61 -28.42
C SER A 184 -10.92 23.29 -27.84
N ILE A 185 -11.78 22.35 -27.45
CA ILE A 185 -11.42 20.93 -27.20
C ILE A 185 -11.38 20.23 -28.59
N PRO A 186 -10.50 19.22 -28.83
CA PRO A 186 -10.89 17.82 -28.58
C PRO A 186 -9.79 16.89 -28.03
N SER A 187 -10.27 16.00 -27.17
CA SER A 187 -9.92 14.58 -26.95
C SER A 187 -8.82 13.87 -27.75
N SER A 188 -8.11 12.99 -27.01
CA SER A 188 -7.68 11.62 -27.36
C SER A 188 -6.20 11.32 -27.64
N LEU A 189 -5.71 10.36 -26.84
CA LEU A 189 -4.90 9.17 -27.19
C LEU A 189 -3.38 9.28 -27.41
N ASN A 190 -2.69 8.53 -26.54
CA ASN A 190 -1.64 7.55 -26.82
C ASN A 190 -0.31 7.99 -27.49
N SER A 191 0.76 7.75 -26.72
CA SER A 191 1.82 6.77 -27.01
C SER A 191 3.26 7.28 -27.28
N LEU A 192 4.18 6.61 -26.58
CA LEU A 192 5.55 6.19 -26.97
C LEU A 192 6.69 7.22 -26.94
N SER A 193 7.67 6.98 -26.06
CA SER A 193 8.96 6.32 -26.41
C SER A 193 9.87 6.27 -25.18
N ARG A 194 10.34 5.10 -24.74
CA ARG A 194 11.52 4.38 -25.26
C ARG A 194 12.77 5.27 -25.38
N ARG A 195 13.72 5.07 -24.46
CA ARG A 195 15.15 5.01 -24.81
C ARG A 195 15.78 3.78 -24.17
N SER A 196 16.40 3.01 -25.05
CA SER A 196 17.30 1.88 -24.79
C SER A 196 18.75 2.38 -24.96
N SER A 197 19.71 1.53 -24.58
CA SER A 197 21.19 1.63 -24.61
C SER A 197 21.77 2.01 -23.23
N ASP A 198 22.70 1.29 -22.62
CA ASP A 198 23.61 0.25 -23.12
C ASP A 198 23.98 -0.78 -22.06
N ARG A 199 24.44 -1.93 -22.57
CA ARG A 199 25.04 -3.03 -21.84
C ARG A 199 26.40 -2.60 -21.29
N ASP A 200 26.73 -3.03 -20.08
CA ASP A 200 28.09 -3.51 -19.85
C ASP A 200 28.15 -4.65 -18.84
N SER A 201 28.84 -5.68 -19.29
CA SER A 201 29.05 -6.95 -18.62
C SER A 201 30.40 -6.94 -17.93
N HIS A 202 30.44 -6.98 -16.60
CA HIS A 202 31.64 -7.39 -15.89
C HIS A 202 31.33 -8.43 -14.83
N ARG A 203 31.76 -9.65 -15.15
CA ARG A 203 32.11 -10.73 -14.22
C ARG A 203 32.94 -10.17 -13.07
N ALA A 204 32.57 -10.50 -11.84
CA ALA A 204 33.52 -10.69 -10.76
C ALA A 204 33.21 -12.02 -10.07
N ARG A 205 34.28 -12.77 -9.86
CA ARG A 205 34.39 -14.13 -9.36
C ARG A 205 35.03 -14.03 -7.96
N ASP A 206 34.85 -15.11 -7.20
CA ASP A 206 35.63 -15.51 -6.02
C ASP A 206 35.27 -14.76 -4.70
N ILE A 207 35.39 -15.27 -3.47
CA ILE A 207 36.38 -16.16 -2.83
C ILE A 207 35.75 -16.80 -1.56
N LEU A 208 36.10 -18.06 -1.26
CA LEU A 208 35.93 -18.77 0.02
C LEU A 208 37.19 -18.57 0.90
N ASP A 209 37.00 -18.76 2.22
CA ASP A 209 38.01 -18.84 3.31
C ASP A 209 38.51 -17.47 3.85
N ASP A 210 38.83 -17.21 5.12
CA ASP A 210 39.12 -18.02 6.31
C ASP A 210 38.98 -17.15 7.62
N ASP A 211 39.01 -17.85 8.75
CA ASP A 211 38.94 -17.57 10.19
C ASP A 211 39.77 -16.39 10.77
N SER A 212 39.27 -15.81 11.88
CA SER A 212 40.07 -15.44 13.07
C SER A 212 39.20 -14.93 14.23
N GLY A 213 39.45 -15.54 15.40
CA GLY A 213 38.70 -15.46 16.65
C GLY A 213 38.58 -14.09 17.37
N GLY A 214 37.53 -14.00 18.19
CA GLY A 214 37.30 -12.94 19.16
C GLY A 214 36.15 -13.32 20.11
N GLU A 215 36.50 -13.62 21.36
CA GLU A 215 35.65 -14.15 22.45
C GLU A 215 34.31 -13.42 22.63
N ARG A 216 33.21 -14.18 22.72
CA ARG A 216 31.91 -13.67 23.18
C ARG A 216 31.29 -14.58 24.24
N ASN A 217 31.05 -13.97 25.40
CA ASN A 217 30.24 -14.40 26.53
C ASN A 217 29.23 -15.50 26.19
N THR A 218 29.43 -16.68 26.78
CA THR A 218 28.43 -17.75 26.88
C THR A 218 27.20 -17.27 27.66
N ILE A 219 26.21 -16.74 26.95
CA ILE A 219 24.84 -16.67 27.42
C ILE A 219 24.29 -18.10 27.33
N ARG A 220 23.97 -18.67 28.49
CA ARG A 220 23.35 -19.99 28.65
C ARG A 220 22.10 -20.07 27.76
N PRO A 221 21.83 -21.21 27.06
CA PRO A 221 20.64 -21.33 26.26
C PRO A 221 19.43 -21.33 27.20
N PHE A 222 18.65 -20.26 27.13
CA PHE A 222 17.35 -20.19 27.78
C PHE A 222 16.44 -21.22 27.13
N ASN A 223 15.84 -22.06 27.96
CA ASN A 223 14.96 -23.17 27.60
C ASN A 223 14.10 -22.91 26.36
N SER A 224 14.25 -23.79 25.36
CA SER A 224 13.30 -24.17 24.30
C SER A 224 11.92 -23.49 24.40
N THR A 225 11.81 -22.25 23.92
CA THR A 225 10.54 -21.78 23.36
C THR A 225 10.37 -22.51 22.04
N LYS A 226 9.32 -23.35 21.96
CA LYS A 226 8.86 -24.02 20.75
C LYS A 226 8.78 -22.96 19.64
N VAL A 227 9.76 -22.91 18.73
CA VAL A 227 9.65 -22.08 17.52
C VAL A 227 8.51 -22.71 16.75
N LEU A 228 7.33 -22.09 16.81
CA LEU A 228 6.17 -22.53 16.05
C LEU A 228 6.60 -22.66 14.58
N GLY A 229 6.30 -23.82 14.00
CA GLY A 229 6.73 -24.19 12.66
C GLY A 229 6.08 -23.29 11.63
N LEU A 230 6.80 -22.27 11.18
CA LEU A 230 6.46 -21.53 9.96
C LEU A 230 6.60 -22.50 8.79
N ASN A 231 5.47 -23.00 8.29
CA ASN A 231 5.45 -23.77 7.07
C ASN A 231 5.96 -22.92 5.89
N GLY A 232 6.52 -23.55 4.87
CA GLY A 232 7.00 -22.84 3.68
C GLY A 232 5.84 -22.52 2.74
N LEU A 233 5.89 -21.39 2.02
CA LEU A 233 4.97 -21.14 0.90
C LEU A 233 5.54 -21.76 -0.39
N LYS A 234 4.69 -22.47 -1.14
CA LYS A 234 5.06 -22.96 -2.47
C LYS A 234 5.23 -21.78 -3.41
N ASN A 235 6.38 -21.68 -4.08
CA ASN A 235 6.53 -20.73 -5.19
C ASN A 235 5.97 -21.37 -6.47
N ILE A 236 4.96 -20.74 -7.07
CA ILE A 236 4.29 -21.23 -8.26
C ILE A 236 4.70 -20.32 -9.43
N GLY A 237 5.88 -20.59 -10.00
CA GLY A 237 6.48 -19.74 -11.04
C GLY A 237 7.10 -18.47 -10.44
N ASN A 238 6.82 -17.30 -11.02
CA ASN A 238 7.37 -16.01 -10.58
C ASN A 238 6.55 -15.35 -9.45
N THR A 239 6.04 -16.12 -8.50
CA THR A 239 5.13 -15.61 -7.44
C THR A 239 5.84 -15.23 -6.15
N CYS A 240 7.17 -15.05 -6.17
CA CYS A 240 7.94 -14.66 -4.98
C CYS A 240 7.49 -13.31 -4.40
N PHE A 241 7.09 -12.35 -5.24
CA PHE A 241 6.53 -11.06 -4.82
C PHE A 241 5.24 -11.22 -3.99
N MET A 242 4.40 -12.19 -4.34
CA MET A 242 3.17 -12.49 -3.60
C MET A 242 3.52 -13.20 -2.28
N ASN A 243 4.41 -14.19 -2.33
CA ASN A 243 4.80 -14.95 -1.15
C ASN A 243 5.47 -14.07 -0.08
N SER A 244 6.31 -13.11 -0.47
CA SER A 244 6.93 -12.17 0.47
C SER A 244 5.89 -11.28 1.17
N VAL A 245 4.87 -10.81 0.43
CA VAL A 245 3.76 -10.03 0.98
C VAL A 245 2.90 -10.86 1.94
N ILE A 246 2.55 -12.09 1.56
CA ILE A 246 1.78 -13.01 2.44
C ILE A 246 2.55 -13.24 3.74
N GLN A 247 3.86 -13.51 3.66
CA GLN A 247 4.70 -13.69 4.84
C GLN A 247 4.75 -12.44 5.71
N CYS A 248 4.92 -11.26 5.11
CA CYS A 248 4.92 -9.98 5.81
C CYS A 248 3.60 -9.77 6.57
N LEU A 249 2.46 -9.87 5.88
CA LEU A 249 1.14 -9.69 6.47
C LEU A 249 0.81 -10.76 7.53
N SER A 250 1.31 -11.99 7.36
CA SER A 250 1.12 -13.06 8.34
C SER A 250 1.80 -12.79 9.68
N ASN A 251 2.80 -11.90 9.71
CA ASN A 251 3.48 -11.47 10.93
C ASN A 251 2.83 -10.24 11.58
N THR A 252 1.77 -9.69 10.98
CA THR A 252 0.95 -8.65 11.61
C THR A 252 0.01 -9.29 12.62
N ARG A 253 0.35 -9.22 13.91
CA ARG A 253 -0.35 -9.91 15.02
C ARG A 253 -1.88 -9.76 14.96
N TRP A 254 -2.37 -8.54 14.73
CA TRP A 254 -3.80 -8.30 14.66
C TRP A 254 -4.46 -9.05 13.50
N LEU A 255 -3.90 -8.96 12.29
CA LEU A 255 -4.44 -9.60 11.09
C LEU A 255 -4.39 -11.12 11.21
N LEU A 256 -3.28 -11.65 11.73
CA LEU A 256 -3.12 -13.07 12.03
C LEU A 256 -4.25 -13.59 12.93
N GLU A 257 -4.51 -12.91 14.05
CA GLU A 257 -5.56 -13.29 14.99
C GLU A 257 -6.96 -13.15 14.39
N TYR A 258 -7.20 -12.08 13.65
CA TYR A 258 -8.47 -11.82 12.97
C TYR A 258 -8.84 -12.93 11.98
N LEU A 259 -7.85 -13.45 11.25
CA LEU A 259 -8.01 -14.54 10.27
C LEU A 259 -8.03 -15.92 10.93
N ARG A 260 -7.11 -16.23 11.86
CA ARG A 260 -7.05 -17.55 12.53
C ARG A 260 -8.28 -17.85 13.37
N LYS A 261 -8.85 -16.84 14.04
CA LYS A 261 -10.06 -16.98 14.88
C LYS A 261 -11.36 -16.86 14.09
N ASP A 262 -11.30 -16.81 12.76
CA ASP A 262 -12.46 -16.64 11.89
C ASP A 262 -13.34 -15.43 12.24
N SER A 263 -12.76 -14.41 12.89
CA SER A 263 -13.51 -13.24 13.34
C SER A 263 -14.02 -12.41 12.16
N TYR A 264 -13.29 -12.43 11.05
CA TYR A 264 -13.67 -11.78 9.80
C TYR A 264 -15.00 -12.27 9.22
N ILE A 265 -15.45 -13.49 9.53
CA ILE A 265 -16.70 -14.04 9.00
C ILE A 265 -17.90 -13.15 9.36
N ARG A 266 -17.88 -12.54 10.55
CA ARG A 266 -18.95 -11.64 11.04
C ARG A 266 -18.97 -10.30 10.32
N ASP A 267 -17.83 -9.91 9.75
CA ASP A 267 -17.64 -8.62 9.07
C ASP A 267 -17.78 -8.74 7.54
N ILE A 268 -17.93 -9.95 6.99
CA ILE A 268 -18.10 -10.15 5.54
C ILE A 268 -19.35 -9.42 5.05
N ASN A 269 -19.18 -8.63 3.99
CA ASN A 269 -20.28 -7.96 3.33
C ASN A 269 -21.19 -9.00 2.63
N THR A 270 -22.40 -9.19 3.17
CA THR A 270 -23.40 -10.15 2.66
C THR A 270 -24.43 -9.53 1.72
N THR A 271 -24.53 -8.21 1.67
CA THR A 271 -25.43 -7.47 0.78
C THR A 271 -24.99 -7.55 -0.68
N ILE A 272 -25.95 -7.62 -1.61
CA ILE A 272 -25.71 -7.76 -3.05
C ILE A 272 -25.36 -6.38 -3.59
N SER A 273 -24.10 -5.96 -3.47
CA SER A 273 -23.64 -4.84 -4.30
C SER A 273 -23.42 -5.40 -5.70
N GLY A 274 -24.31 -5.03 -6.62
CA GLY A 274 -24.34 -5.53 -7.99
C GLY A 274 -22.97 -5.36 -8.68
N MET A 275 -22.65 -6.33 -9.53
CA MET A 275 -21.48 -6.32 -10.39
C MET A 275 -21.34 -4.94 -11.08
N LYS A 276 -20.33 -4.16 -10.72
CA LYS A 276 -19.82 -3.10 -11.61
C LYS A 276 -19.04 -3.78 -12.72
N GLY A 277 -19.77 -4.29 -13.71
CA GLY A 277 -19.22 -4.37 -15.05
C GLY A 277 -19.13 -2.94 -15.58
N ALA A 278 -17.93 -2.50 -15.92
CA ALA A 278 -17.72 -1.36 -16.79
C ALA A 278 -16.70 -1.79 -17.85
N LEU A 279 -17.25 -2.06 -19.05
CA LEU A 279 -16.56 -1.83 -20.32
C LEU A 279 -16.40 -0.32 -20.51
#